data_AF-A0A7W0SRE8-F1
#
_entry.id   AF-A0A7W0SRE8-F1
#
_cell.length_a   1.000
_cell.length_b   1.000
_cell.length_c   1.000
_cell.angle_alpha   90.00
_cell.angle_beta   90.00
_cell.angle_gamma   90.00
#
_symmetry.space_group_name_H-M   'P 1'
#
loop_
_entity.id
_entity.type
_entity.pdbx_description
1 polymer ?
#
loop_
_entity_poly.entity_id
_entity_poly.type
_entity_poly.pdbx_seq_one_letter_code
_entity_poly.pdbx_strand_id
1 'polypeptide(L)' 'MDEARAVLERLERIEALDRAGARRGELLIELRALLEEAEAWSSTEGGDAGEAAVDDLRAALERPAPKTPSHDMIAV' A
#
# COMPACT_ATOMS: atom_id res chain seq x y z
N MET A 1 21.83 2.90 1.61
CA MET A 1 21.51 3.90 0.57
C MET A 1 20.76 3.27 -0.63
N ASP A 2 20.47 1.96 -0.62
CA ASP A 2 19.69 1.26 -1.66
C ASP A 2 18.19 1.16 -1.32
N GLU A 3 17.84 1.36 -0.04
CA GLU A 3 16.50 1.20 0.52
C GLU A 3 15.55 2.27 -0.03
N ALA A 4 15.98 3.53 -0.01
CA ALA A 4 15.23 4.63 -0.60
C ALA A 4 15.03 4.46 -2.12
N ARG A 5 15.97 3.83 -2.82
CA ARG A 5 15.84 3.51 -4.25
C ARG A 5 14.80 2.42 -4.48
N ALA A 6 14.87 1.35 -3.70
CA ALA A 6 13.93 0.23 -3.77
C ALA A 6 12.48 0.68 -3.49
N VAL A 7 12.28 1.59 -2.53
CA VAL A 7 10.97 2.20 -2.26
C VAL A 7 10.44 2.95 -3.47
N LEU A 8 11.27 3.84 -4.06
CA LEU A 8 10.86 4.64 -5.21
C LEU A 8 10.51 3.75 -6.41
N GLU A 9 11.31 2.73 -6.70
CA GLU A 9 11.04 1.77 -7.78
C GLU A 9 9.72 1.01 -7.56
N ARG A 10 9.40 0.67 -6.32
CA ARG A 10 8.12 0.02 -5.98
C ARG A 10 6.95 0.97 -6.17
N LEU A 11 7.07 2.22 -5.72
CA LEU A 11 6.03 3.24 -5.90
C LEU A 11 5.77 3.51 -7.38
N GLU A 12 6.82 3.61 -8.20
CA GLU A 12 6.69 3.74 -9.65
C GLU A 12 5.98 2.53 -10.28
N ARG A 13 6.25 1.30 -9.81
CA ARG A 13 5.53 0.09 -10.26
C ARG A 13 4.06 0.13 -9.86
N ILE A 14 3.74 0.52 -8.63
CA ILE A 14 2.35 0.63 -8.16
C ILE A 14 1.59 1.65 -9.01
N GLU A 15 2.19 2.81 -9.28
CA GLU A 15 1.59 3.81 -10.16
C GLU A 15 1.39 3.30 -11.59
N ALA A 16 2.35 2.55 -12.12
CA ALA A 16 2.23 1.97 -13.46
C ALA A 16 1.10 0.94 -13.54
N LEU A 17 0.95 0.09 -12.51
CA LEU A 17 -0.16 -0.87 -12.40
C LEU A 17 -1.51 -0.16 -12.29
N ASP A 18 -1.60 0.90 -11.49
CA ASP A 18 -2.83 1.67 -11.33
C ASP A 18 -3.24 2.34 -12.65
N ARG A 19 -2.29 2.98 -13.34
CA ARG A 19 -2.52 3.56 -14.68
C ARG A 19 -2.90 2.51 -15.73
N ALA A 20 -2.42 1.28 -15.60
CA ALA A 20 -2.78 0.16 -16.48
C ALA A 20 -4.16 -0.44 -16.15
N GLY A 21 -4.84 0.03 -15.09
CA GLY A 21 -6.12 -0.53 -14.66
C GLY A 21 -5.98 -1.93 -14.05
N ALA A 22 -4.83 -2.22 -13.41
CA ALA A 22 -4.60 -3.48 -12.73
C ALA A 22 -5.70 -3.77 -11.71
N ARG A 23 -5.96 -5.05 -11.45
CA ARG A 23 -6.96 -5.42 -10.44
C ARG A 23 -6.47 -4.93 -9.09
N ARG A 24 -7.41 -4.53 -8.23
CA ARG A 24 -7.11 -4.10 -6.85
C ARG A 24 -6.24 -5.10 -6.08
N GLY A 25 -6.40 -6.39 -6.33
CA GLY A 25 -5.57 -7.44 -5.73
C GLY A 25 -4.08 -7.35 -6.11
N GLU A 26 -3.78 -6.94 -7.34
CA GLU A 26 -2.40 -6.78 -7.83
C GLU A 26 -1.72 -5.59 -7.16
N LEU A 27 -2.43 -4.47 -7.03
CA LEU A 27 -1.94 -3.30 -6.28
C LEU A 27 -1.72 -3.61 -4.79
N LEU A 28 -2.63 -4.40 -4.19
CA LEU A 28 -2.51 -4.79 -2.78
C LEU A 28 -1.31 -5.71 -2.51
N ILE A 29 -0.88 -6.53 -3.48
CA ILE A 29 0.31 -7.35 -3.33
C ILE A 29 1.55 -6.45 -3.20
N GLU A 30 1.70 -5.48 -4.10
CA GLU A 30 2.84 -4.55 -4.07
C GLU A 30 2.85 -3.69 -2.81
N LEU A 31 1.68 -3.22 -2.35
CA LEU A 31 1.56 -2.45 -1.09
C LEU A 31 1.90 -3.29 0.15
N ARG A 32 1.52 -4.58 0.18
CA ARG A 32 1.89 -5.49 1.29
C ARG A 32 3.39 -5.74 1.34
N ALA A 33 4.02 -5.98 0.18
CA ALA A 33 5.46 -6.14 0.12
C ALA A 33 6.21 -4.88 0.58
N LEU A 34 5.69 -3.69 0.24
CA LEU A 34 6.26 -2.43 0.71
C LEU A 34 6.13 -2.26 2.24
N LEU A 35 5.02 -2.71 2.84
CA LEU A 35 4.84 -2.71 4.29
C LEU A 35 5.84 -3.65 4.98
N GLU A 36 6.03 -4.86 4.48
CA GLU A 36 7.00 -5.82 5.05
C GLU A 36 8.44 -5.27 5.06
N GLU A 37 8.82 -4.56 4.00
CA GLU A 37 10.13 -3.88 3.91
C GLU A 37 10.24 -2.72 4.90
N ALA A 38 9.19 -1.90 5.01
CA ALA A 38 9.14 -0.81 5.97
C ALA A 38 9.19 -1.30 7.43
N GLU A 39 8.51 -2.41 7.74
CA GLU A 39 8.57 -3.07 9.04
C GLU A 39 9.99 -3.53 9.38
N ALA A 40 10.66 -4.18 8.43
CA ALA A 40 12.03 -4.67 8.60
C ALA A 40 13.01 -3.53 8.89
N TRP A 41 12.92 -2.41 8.16
CA TRP A 41 13.79 -1.26 8.38
C TRP A 41 13.43 -0.48 9.64
N SER A 42 12.13 -0.32 9.93
CA SER A 42 11.71 0.38 11.13
C SER A 42 12.23 -0.33 12.38
N SER A 43 12.20 -1.66 12.39
CA SER A 43 12.70 -2.47 13.50
C SER A 43 14.21 -2.32 13.73
N THR A 44 14.98 -1.93 12.71
CA THR A 44 16.45 -1.79 12.82
C THR A 44 16.89 -0.35 13.04
N GLU A 45 16.23 0.61 12.39
CA GLU A 45 16.72 1.99 12.29
C GLU A 45 15.61 3.07 12.31
N GLY A 46 14.33 2.70 12.45
CA GLY A 46 13.20 3.63 12.25
C GLY A 46 12.91 4.58 13.42
N GLY A 47 13.19 4.16 14.64
CA GLY A 47 12.76 4.86 15.86
C GLY A 47 11.24 5.09 15.90
N ASP A 48 10.78 5.93 16.84
CA ASP A 48 9.35 6.16 17.08
C ASP A 48 8.58 6.62 15.83
N ALA A 49 9.21 7.41 14.96
CA ALA A 49 8.59 7.92 13.73
C ALA A 49 8.42 6.82 12.67
N GLY A 50 9.39 5.91 12.55
CA GLY A 50 9.29 4.75 11.68
C GLY A 50 8.19 3.79 12.14
N GLU A 51 8.14 3.52 13.45
CA GLU A 51 7.14 2.63 14.04
C GLU A 51 5.72 3.16 13.82
N ALA A 52 5.50 4.45 14.04
CA ALA A 52 4.21 5.10 13.79
C ALA A 52 3.78 5.02 12.31
N ALA A 53 4.71 5.22 11.37
CA ALA A 53 4.40 5.13 9.94
C ALA A 53 4.03 3.70 9.51
N VAL A 54 4.68 2.69 10.09
CA VAL A 54 4.35 1.27 9.87
C VAL A 54 2.95 0.96 10.38
N ASP A 55 2.60 1.43 11.58
CA ASP A 55 1.28 1.21 12.17
C ASP A 55 0.15 1.85 11.34
N ASP A 56 0.36 3.07 10.85
CA ASP A 56 -0.58 3.75 9.96
C ASP A 56 -0.82 2.95 8.66
N LEU A 57 0.25 2.40 8.08
CA LEU A 57 0.17 1.59 6.86
C LEU A 57 -0.56 0.26 7.11
N ARG A 58 -0.30 -0.40 8.24
CA ARG A 58 -1.01 -1.62 8.65
C ARG A 58 -2.51 -1.34 8.81
N ALA A 59 -2.86 -0.27 9.51
CA ALA A 59 -4.26 0.15 9.69
C ALA A 59 -4.96 0.46 8.36
N ALA A 60 -4.24 1.06 7.41
CA ALA A 60 -4.78 1.36 6.08
C ALA A 60 -5.08 0.09 5.26
N LEU A 61 -4.24 -0.94 5.36
CA LEU A 61 -4.39 -2.21 4.62
C LEU A 61 -5.44 -3.16 5.23
N GLU A 62 -5.70 -3.05 6.53
CA GLU A 62 -6.76 -3.80 7.21
C GLU A 62 -8.14 -3.19 6.97
N ARG A 63 -8.21 -1.91 6.58
CA ARG A 63 -9.48 -1.24 6.32
C ARG A 63 -10.19 -1.88 5.13
N PRO A 64 -11.40 -2.45 5.31
CA PRO A 64 -12.14 -3.01 4.19
C PRO A 64 -12.43 -1.90 3.17
N ALA A 65 -12.22 -2.19 1.89
CA ALA A 65 -12.56 -1.26 0.83
C ALA A 65 -14.02 -0.82 1.01
N PRO A 66 -14.33 0.49 0.86
CA PRO A 66 -15.71 0.93 0.92
C PRO A 66 -16.50 0.13 -0.11
N LYS A 67 -17.60 -0.49 0.33
CA LYS A 67 -18.53 -1.17 -0.58
C LYS A 67 -19.04 -0.11 -1.53
N THR A 68 -18.58 -0.10 -2.78
CA THR A 68 -19.19 0.72 -3.81
C THR A 68 -20.67 0.31 -3.90
N PRO A 69 -21.63 1.24 -3.80
CA PRO A 69 -23.02 0.87 -4.02
C PRO A 69 -23.12 0.24 -5.41
N SER A 70 -23.72 -0.95 -5.47
CA SER A 70 -23.98 -1.64 -6.74
C SER A 70 -24.73 -0.68 -7.66
N HIS A 71 -24.32 -0.61 -8.93
CA HIS A 71 -24.90 0.28 -9.94
C HIS A 71 -26.39 0.00 -10.21
N ASP A 72 -26.97 -1.03 -9.59
CA ASP A 72 -28.35 -1.48 -9.76
C ASP A 72 -29.39 -0.64 -9.00
N MET A 73 -28.97 0.39 -8.24
CA MET A 73 -29.89 1.23 -7.45
C MET A 73 -30.16 2.63 -7.99
N ILE A 74 -29.69 2.97 -9.21
CA ILE A 74 -29.91 4.31 -9.84
C ILE A 74 -30.97 4.25 -10.96
N ALA A 75 -31.83 3.23 -10.98
CA ALA A 75 -32.96 3.17 -11.89
C ALA A 75 -34.22 2.63 -11.21
N VAL A 76 -34.88 3.47 -10.39
CA VAL A 76 -36.33 3.39 -10.12
C VAL A 76 -36.88 4.80 -10.05
#